data_AF-A0A0R3TJ34-F1
#
_entry.id   AF-A0A0R3TJ34-F1
#
_cell.length_a   1.000
_cell.length_b   1.000
_cell.length_c   1.000
_cell.angle_alpha   90.00
_cell.angle_beta   90.00
_cell.angle_gamma   90.00
#
_symmetry.space_group_name_H-M   'P 1'
#
loop_
_entity.id
_entity.type
_entity.pdbx_description
1 polymer ?
#
loop_
_entity_poly.entity_id
_entity_poly.type
_entity_poly.pdbx_seq_one_letter_code
_entity_poly.pdbx_strand_id
1 'polypeptide(L)'
;MKSKASKFMWGFEIDVVFKKVESSYGLLTNLNDTFDGPFTINTGEGDITKLGELEAFKGMTLNDIWDTDYANMLNGTTNVVTPPGLKLGDKRYIFFAGLCRSFSVTATEAVFSEDVPQLKVSTILSLARFDIITDSLPQRRMVCCALEPADICRMR
;
A
#
# COMPACT_ATOMS: atom_id res chain seq x y z
N MET A 1 -2.74 -22.93 -19.20
CA MET A 1 -1.62 -22.18 -19.83
C MET A 1 -0.36 -22.46 -19.02
N LYS A 2 0.76 -22.81 -19.66
CA LYS A 2 2.06 -22.97 -18.98
C LYS A 2 2.99 -21.84 -19.45
N SER A 3 3.54 -21.08 -18.52
CA SER A 3 4.47 -19.99 -18.81
C SER A 3 5.66 -20.03 -17.85
N LYS A 4 6.78 -19.39 -18.22
CA LYS A 4 7.89 -19.18 -17.29
C LYS A 4 7.46 -18.16 -16.24
N ALA A 5 7.89 -18.35 -15.00
CA ALA A 5 7.61 -17.40 -13.92
C ALA A 5 8.00 -15.97 -14.29
N SER A 6 9.16 -15.76 -14.93
CA SER A 6 9.61 -14.44 -15.37
C SER A 6 8.65 -13.79 -16.37
N LYS A 7 8.13 -14.56 -17.33
CA LYS A 7 7.14 -14.08 -18.29
C LYS A 7 5.81 -13.75 -17.62
N PHE A 8 5.37 -14.59 -16.69
CA PHE A 8 4.15 -14.33 -15.93
C PHE A 8 4.25 -13.10 -15.03
N MET A 9 5.42 -12.86 -14.43
CA MET A 9 5.66 -11.69 -13.57
C MET A 9 5.79 -10.40 -14.38
N TRP A 10 6.63 -10.40 -15.41
CA TRP A 10 7.09 -9.17 -16.05
C TRP A 10 6.46 -8.87 -17.41
N GLY A 11 5.77 -9.83 -18.01
CA GLY A 11 5.16 -9.64 -19.32
C GLY A 11 5.25 -10.86 -20.22
N PHE A 12 4.13 -11.19 -20.84
CA PHE A 12 4.05 -12.02 -22.03
C PHE A 12 3.04 -11.43 -22.99
N GLU A 13 3.31 -11.61 -24.29
CA GLU A 13 2.38 -11.15 -25.33
C GLU A 13 1.31 -12.21 -25.59
N ILE A 14 0.10 -11.75 -25.85
CA ILE A 14 -1.00 -12.57 -26.35
C ILE A 14 -1.30 -12.06 -27.76
N ASP A 15 -1.23 -12.95 -28.74
CA ASP A 15 -1.59 -12.62 -30.11
C ASP A 15 -3.12 -12.61 -30.23
N VAL A 16 -3.72 -11.43 -30.01
CA VAL A 16 -5.17 -11.21 -30.15
C VAL A 16 -5.41 -10.42 -31.42
N VAL A 17 -6.30 -10.91 -32.28
CA VAL A 17 -6.63 -10.36 -33.61
C VAL A 17 -7.11 -8.89 -33.58
N PHE A 18 -7.49 -8.37 -32.41
CA PHE A 18 -7.95 -7.00 -32.22
C PHE A 18 -6.82 -6.09 -31.70
N LYS A 19 -6.21 -5.32 -32.61
CA LYS A 19 -5.06 -4.39 -32.43
C LYS A 19 -5.22 -3.24 -31.40
N LYS A 20 -6.24 -3.24 -30.53
CA LYS A 20 -6.53 -2.10 -29.64
C LYS A 20 -6.33 -2.39 -28.14
N VAL A 21 -5.70 -3.51 -27.79
CA VAL A 21 -5.44 -3.91 -26.41
C VAL A 21 -3.93 -3.89 -26.14
N GLU A 22 -3.53 -3.62 -24.90
CA GLU A 22 -2.13 -3.69 -24.48
C GLU A 22 -1.48 -5.01 -24.92
N SER A 23 -0.25 -4.92 -25.43
CA SER A 23 0.44 -6.05 -26.04
C SER A 23 1.14 -6.97 -25.03
N SER A 24 1.29 -6.56 -23.76
CA SER A 24 2.01 -7.31 -22.73
C SER A 24 1.18 -7.47 -21.45
N TYR A 25 1.12 -8.69 -20.93
CA TYR A 25 0.35 -9.05 -19.74
C TYR A 25 1.23 -9.71 -18.68
N GLY A 26 1.00 -9.38 -17.40
CA GLY A 26 1.81 -9.87 -16.29
C GLY A 26 1.45 -9.16 -14.98
N LEU A 27 1.85 -9.75 -13.85
CA LEU A 27 1.49 -9.22 -12.53
C LEU A 27 2.16 -7.87 -12.21
N LEU A 28 3.38 -7.69 -12.70
CA LEU A 28 4.23 -6.51 -12.47
C LEU A 28 4.57 -5.81 -13.79
N THR A 29 3.74 -5.99 -14.81
CA THR A 29 3.93 -5.34 -16.11
C THR A 29 4.02 -3.82 -15.93
N ASN A 30 4.94 -3.19 -16.64
CA ASN A 30 5.20 -1.75 -16.60
C ASN A 30 5.65 -1.19 -15.24
N LEU A 31 6.02 -2.02 -14.26
CA LEU A 31 6.56 -1.51 -12.99
C LEU A 31 8.07 -1.25 -13.01
N ASN A 32 8.80 -1.82 -13.96
CA ASN A 32 10.25 -1.61 -14.06
C ASN A 32 10.56 -0.16 -14.45
N ASP A 33 11.54 0.46 -13.77
CA ASP A 33 11.94 1.86 -13.97
C ASP A 33 10.81 2.89 -13.80
N THR A 34 9.82 2.59 -12.95
CA THR A 34 8.71 3.51 -12.62
C THR A 34 8.70 3.90 -11.15
N PHE A 35 8.01 5.00 -10.85
CA PHE A 35 7.85 5.50 -9.49
C PHE A 35 6.36 5.58 -9.14
N ASP A 36 5.99 5.05 -7.96
CA ASP A 36 4.60 5.11 -7.47
C ASP A 36 4.15 6.52 -7.11
N GLY A 37 5.09 7.41 -6.76
CA GLY A 37 4.86 8.75 -6.22
C GLY A 37 4.41 9.82 -7.24
N PRO A 38 4.57 11.12 -6.90
CA PRO A 38 5.33 11.66 -5.77
C PRO A 38 4.63 11.51 -4.41
N PHE A 39 5.44 11.47 -3.34
CA PHE A 39 5.00 11.47 -1.94
C PHE A 39 5.47 12.76 -1.25
N THR A 40 4.60 13.37 -0.45
CA THR A 40 4.96 14.44 0.48
C THR A 40 4.97 13.85 1.89
N ILE A 41 6.13 13.89 2.54
CA ILE A 41 6.37 13.19 3.80
C ILE A 41 6.92 14.18 4.82
N ASN A 42 6.38 14.12 6.04
CA ASN A 42 6.83 14.96 7.13
C ASN A 42 8.22 14.52 7.64
N THR A 43 9.15 15.48 7.72
CA THR A 43 10.55 15.25 8.12
C THR A 43 10.72 15.02 9.63
N GLY A 44 9.71 15.34 10.44
CA GLY A 44 9.78 15.30 11.90
C GLY A 44 10.59 16.42 12.54
N GLU A 45 11.05 17.43 11.76
CA GLU A 45 11.88 18.53 12.28
C GLU A 45 11.16 19.34 13.37
N GLY A 46 9.89 19.68 13.17
CA GLY A 46 9.07 20.39 14.15
C GLY A 46 8.44 19.50 15.22
N ASP A 47 8.25 18.22 14.91
CA ASP A 47 7.64 17.23 15.80
C ASP A 47 8.07 15.81 15.40
N ILE A 48 8.95 15.22 16.20
CA ILE A 48 9.48 13.87 15.94
C ILE A 48 8.38 12.80 15.93
N THR A 49 7.21 13.07 16.54
CA THR A 49 6.08 12.14 16.52
C THR A 49 5.39 12.05 15.15
N LYS A 50 5.70 12.98 14.23
CA LYS A 50 5.21 13.01 12.85
C LYS A 50 6.23 12.51 11.84
N LEU A 51 7.41 12.07 12.28
CA LEU A 51 8.47 11.60 11.39
C LEU A 51 7.95 10.51 10.44
N GLY A 52 8.04 10.75 9.13
CA GLY A 52 7.64 9.79 8.11
C GLY A 52 6.14 9.78 7.80
N GLU A 53 5.34 10.64 8.46
CA GLU A 53 3.90 10.77 8.20
C GLU A 53 3.66 11.22 6.76
N LEU A 54 2.73 10.54 6.09
CA LEU A 54 2.30 10.88 4.73
C LEU A 54 1.37 12.09 4.79
N GLU A 55 1.79 13.19 4.17
CA GLU A 55 0.97 14.40 4.07
C GLU A 55 0.18 14.43 2.75
N ALA A 56 0.78 13.95 1.65
CA ALA A 56 0.10 13.86 0.37
C ALA A 56 0.68 12.77 -0.54
N PHE A 57 -0.17 12.12 -1.32
CA PHE A 57 0.19 11.19 -2.38
C PHE A 57 -0.30 11.74 -3.72
N LYS A 58 0.61 11.90 -4.70
CA LYS A 58 0.31 12.50 -6.01
C LYS A 58 -0.40 13.86 -5.91
N GLY A 59 -0.01 14.66 -4.92
CA GLY A 59 -0.59 15.99 -4.65
C GLY A 59 -1.95 15.97 -3.93
N MET A 60 -2.48 14.80 -3.59
CA MET A 60 -3.76 14.65 -2.89
C MET A 60 -3.53 14.32 -1.41
N THR A 61 -4.29 14.96 -0.52
CA THR A 61 -4.29 14.67 0.93
C THR A 61 -5.34 13.61 1.32
N LEU A 62 -6.20 13.22 0.37
CA LEU A 62 -7.23 12.21 0.47
C LEU A 62 -7.31 11.50 -0.89
N ASN A 63 -7.42 10.16 -0.90
CA ASN A 63 -7.71 9.43 -2.14
C ASN A 63 -9.15 9.66 -2.59
N ASP A 64 -9.47 9.23 -3.80
CA ASP A 64 -10.80 9.34 -4.40
C ASP A 64 -11.27 8.01 -5.03
N ILE A 65 -10.55 6.92 -4.74
CA ILE A 65 -10.74 5.61 -5.38
C ILE A 65 -11.78 4.77 -4.61
N TRP A 66 -11.99 5.06 -3.33
CA TRP A 66 -12.90 4.29 -2.46
C TRP A 66 -14.23 5.04 -2.24
N ASP A 67 -15.30 4.29 -1.97
CA ASP A 67 -16.66 4.85 -1.78
C ASP A 67 -16.82 5.73 -0.52
N THR A 68 -15.85 5.72 0.39
CA THR A 68 -15.97 6.38 1.70
C THR A 68 -14.74 7.21 2.00
N ASP A 69 -14.95 8.39 2.60
CA ASP A 69 -13.87 9.27 3.04
C ASP A 69 -12.88 8.55 3.95
N TYR A 70 -13.37 7.68 4.85
CA TYR A 70 -12.52 6.88 5.73
C TYR A 70 -11.58 5.96 4.95
N ALA A 71 -12.08 5.23 3.94
CA ALA A 71 -11.25 4.34 3.13
C ALA A 71 -10.24 5.12 2.27
N ASN A 72 -10.56 6.37 1.94
CA ASN A 72 -9.71 7.28 1.21
C ASN A 72 -8.66 7.99 2.05
N MET A 73 -8.69 7.88 3.39
CA MET A 73 -7.69 8.52 4.25
C MET A 73 -6.27 8.01 3.98
N LEU A 74 -5.34 8.95 3.83
CA LEU A 74 -3.90 8.72 3.79
C LEU A 74 -3.37 8.79 5.22
N ASN A 75 -3.31 7.63 5.90
CA ASN A 75 -2.97 7.54 7.30
C ASN A 75 -1.61 6.87 7.50
N GLY A 76 -0.82 7.45 8.41
CA GLY A 76 0.44 6.88 8.86
C GLY A 76 1.58 7.13 7.86
N THR A 77 2.50 6.18 7.76
CA THR A 77 3.73 6.35 6.97
C THR A 77 3.67 5.51 5.70
N THR A 78 4.44 5.86 4.66
CA THR A 78 4.41 5.10 3.39
C THR A 78 5.53 4.08 3.27
N ASN A 79 6.53 4.15 4.15
CA ASN A 79 7.87 3.61 3.91
C ASN A 79 8.66 3.35 5.23
N VAL A 80 9.96 3.13 5.05
CA VAL A 80 11.01 2.66 6.00
C VAL A 80 11.07 3.39 7.34
N VAL A 81 10.57 4.62 7.43
CA VAL A 81 10.69 5.46 8.63
C VAL A 81 9.32 5.65 9.29
N THR A 82 9.27 5.41 10.59
CA THR A 82 8.09 5.62 11.44
C THR A 82 8.52 6.39 12.69
N PRO A 83 7.60 7.09 13.38
CA PRO A 83 7.94 7.81 14.60
C PRO A 83 8.59 6.89 15.65
N PRO A 84 9.58 7.38 16.41
CA PRO A 84 10.29 6.59 17.40
C PRO A 84 9.39 6.20 18.59
N GLY A 85 9.89 5.29 19.42
CA GLY A 85 9.23 4.93 20.67
C GLY A 85 8.07 3.94 20.54
N LEU A 86 8.12 3.05 19.54
CA LEU A 86 7.17 1.96 19.38
C LEU A 86 7.14 1.05 20.62
N LYS A 87 5.94 0.83 21.18
CA LYS A 87 5.70 -0.09 22.31
C LYS A 87 4.86 -1.28 21.86
N LEU A 88 4.92 -2.38 22.64
CA LEU A 88 4.03 -3.51 22.41
C LEU A 88 2.57 -3.08 22.62
N GLY A 89 1.69 -3.52 21.73
CA GLY A 89 0.30 -3.08 21.66
C GLY A 89 0.08 -1.77 20.91
N ASP A 90 1.13 -1.03 20.55
CA ASP A 90 0.97 0.17 19.75
C ASP A 90 0.44 -0.17 18.36
N LYS A 91 -0.57 0.59 17.95
CA LYS A 91 -1.09 0.57 16.59
C LYS A 91 -0.38 1.65 15.75
N ARG A 92 0.06 1.29 14.56
CA ARG A 92 0.60 2.20 13.55
C ARG A 92 -0.18 2.03 12.25
N TYR A 93 -0.27 3.09 11.47
CA TYR A 93 -0.85 3.05 10.13
C TYR A 93 0.25 3.09 9.09
N ILE A 94 0.01 2.39 7.99
CA ILE A 94 0.90 2.35 6.83
C ILE A 94 0.02 2.57 5.60
N PHE A 95 0.41 3.53 4.75
CA PHE A 95 -0.11 3.67 3.41
C PHE A 95 0.74 2.87 2.43
N PHE A 96 0.12 1.95 1.69
CA PHE A 96 0.83 1.20 0.66
C PHE A 96 0.27 1.53 -0.71
N ALA A 97 1.11 2.15 -1.55
CA ALA A 97 0.72 2.63 -2.87
C ALA A 97 0.21 1.50 -3.78
N GLY A 98 0.77 0.29 -3.68
CA GLY A 98 0.28 -0.88 -4.42
C GLY A 98 -1.13 -1.35 -4.02
N LEU A 99 -1.61 -0.96 -2.84
CA LEU A 99 -3.01 -1.18 -2.42
C LEU A 99 -3.88 0.07 -2.54
N CYS A 100 -3.31 1.22 -2.93
CA CYS A 100 -3.98 2.52 -2.94
C CYS A 100 -4.71 2.85 -1.61
N ARG A 101 -4.20 2.34 -0.49
CA ARG A 101 -4.95 2.36 0.78
C ARG A 101 -4.05 2.27 2.01
N SER A 102 -4.51 2.92 3.08
CA SER A 102 -3.93 2.82 4.41
C SER A 102 -4.50 1.61 5.18
N PHE A 103 -3.63 0.89 5.88
CA PHE A 103 -4.00 -0.17 6.80
C PHE A 103 -3.24 -0.03 8.11
N SER A 104 -3.71 -0.74 9.14
CA SER A 104 -3.08 -0.67 10.45
C SER A 104 -2.37 -1.94 10.84
N VAL A 105 -1.22 -1.79 11.47
CA VAL A 105 -0.43 -2.85 12.06
C VAL A 105 -0.27 -2.62 13.55
N THR A 106 -0.09 -3.69 14.33
CA THR A 106 0.10 -3.65 15.78
C THR A 106 1.37 -4.39 16.14
N ALA A 107 2.20 -3.78 16.99
CA ALA A 107 3.41 -4.43 17.49
C ALA A 107 3.02 -5.49 18.54
N THR A 108 3.33 -6.75 18.28
CA THR A 108 2.92 -7.87 19.14
C THR A 108 4.06 -8.46 19.95
N GLU A 109 5.25 -8.46 19.37
CA GLU A 109 6.45 -9.01 19.99
C GLU A 109 7.62 -8.08 19.72
N ALA A 110 8.65 -8.14 20.56
CA ALA A 110 9.89 -7.44 20.28
C ALA A 110 11.10 -8.19 20.85
N VAL A 111 12.12 -8.31 20.02
CA VAL A 111 13.38 -8.99 20.31
C VAL A 111 14.54 -8.05 19.99
N PHE A 112 15.70 -8.29 20.60
CA PHE A 112 16.92 -7.63 20.17
C PHE A 112 17.53 -8.38 18.99
N SER A 113 18.09 -7.65 18.03
CA SER A 113 18.85 -8.27 16.94
C SER A 113 20.08 -8.97 17.49
N GLU A 114 20.35 -10.17 16.97
CA GLU A 114 21.56 -10.92 17.32
C GLU A 114 22.83 -10.20 16.84
N ASP A 115 22.79 -9.62 15.63
CA ASP A 115 23.91 -8.92 15.01
C ASP A 115 24.12 -7.51 15.56
N VAL A 116 23.04 -6.83 15.97
CA VAL A 116 23.07 -5.47 16.51
C VAL A 116 22.34 -5.45 17.85
N PRO A 117 23.04 -5.72 18.98
CA PRO A 117 22.40 -5.93 20.29
C PRO A 117 21.55 -4.75 20.80
N GLN A 118 21.79 -3.56 20.27
CA GLN A 118 21.09 -2.32 20.64
C GLN A 118 19.82 -2.10 19.79
N LEU A 119 19.68 -2.83 18.69
CA LEU A 119 18.54 -2.73 17.78
C LEU A 119 17.42 -3.64 18.27
N LYS A 120 16.30 -3.02 18.67
CA LYS A 120 15.07 -3.72 19.01
C LYS A 120 14.21 -3.88 17.76
N VAL A 121 13.96 -5.12 17.35
CA VAL A 121 13.11 -5.49 16.22
C VAL A 121 11.75 -5.91 16.77
N SER A 122 10.67 -5.35 16.24
CA SER A 122 9.30 -5.69 16.67
C SER A 122 8.56 -6.45 15.58
N THR A 123 7.90 -7.54 15.95
CA THR A 123 6.94 -8.22 15.09
C THR A 123 5.69 -7.36 14.99
N ILE A 124 5.30 -7.02 13.76
CA ILE A 124 4.07 -6.29 13.48
C ILE A 124 3.05 -7.22 12.83
N LEU A 125 1.84 -7.23 13.36
CA LEU A 125 0.72 -7.98 12.79
C LEU A 125 -0.36 -7.02 12.34
N SER A 126 -0.89 -7.23 11.14
CA SER A 126 -2.10 -6.57 10.71
C SER A 126 -3.28 -7.20 11.45
N LEU A 127 -3.91 -6.44 12.35
CA LEU A 127 -5.19 -6.83 12.96
C LEU A 127 -6.35 -6.71 11.96
N ALA A 128 -6.12 -6.14 10.78
CA ALA A 128 -7.04 -6.32 9.69
C ALA A 128 -6.94 -7.79 9.27
N ARG A 129 -7.84 -8.62 9.80
CA ARG A 129 -8.41 -9.63 8.92
C ARG A 129 -8.86 -8.84 7.69
N PHE A 130 -8.28 -9.16 6.55
CA PHE A 130 -8.80 -8.75 5.26
C PHE A 130 -10.14 -9.48 5.10
N ASP A 131 -11.13 -9.09 5.91
CA ASP A 131 -12.47 -9.66 5.88
C ASP A 131 -13.09 -9.16 4.58
N ILE A 132 -12.94 -9.95 3.53
CA ILE A 132 -13.30 -9.61 2.15
C ILE A 132 -14.78 -9.21 2.06
N ILE A 133 -15.63 -9.70 2.97
CA ILE A 133 -17.06 -9.45 2.98
C ILE A 133 -17.57 -9.51 4.43
N THR A 134 -17.67 -8.37 5.12
CA THR A 134 -18.60 -8.28 6.25
C THR A 134 -19.42 -7.00 6.13
N ASP A 135 -20.74 -7.15 6.00
CA ASP A 135 -21.70 -6.03 6.05
C ASP A 135 -21.66 -5.25 7.37
N SER A 136 -20.92 -5.75 8.37
CA SER A 136 -20.76 -5.10 9.67
C SER A 136 -19.87 -3.86 9.64
N LEU A 137 -19.01 -3.70 8.61
CA LEU A 137 -18.12 -2.52 8.48
C LEU A 137 -18.03 -2.07 7.01
N PRO A 138 -18.98 -1.26 6.50
CA PRO A 138 -18.96 -0.78 5.11
C PRO A 138 -17.67 -0.06 4.74
N GLN A 139 -17.04 0.59 5.72
CA GLN A 139 -15.74 1.26 5.64
C GLN A 139 -14.57 0.32 5.26
N ARG A 140 -14.71 -1.00 5.42
CA ARG A 140 -13.67 -2.01 5.16
C ARG A 140 -13.81 -2.72 3.81
N ARG A 141 -14.85 -2.42 3.02
CA ARG A 141 -14.97 -2.99 1.67
C ARG A 141 -13.73 -2.67 0.87
N MET A 142 -13.14 -3.71 0.28
CA MET A 142 -11.91 -3.64 -0.49
C MET A 142 -12.28 -3.88 -1.96
N VAL A 143 -12.95 -2.91 -2.58
CA VAL A 143 -13.06 -2.82 -4.04
C VAL A 143 -11.75 -2.26 -4.61
N CYS A 144 -10.72 -3.10 -4.78
CA CYS A 144 -9.54 -2.67 -5.54
C CYS A 144 -9.90 -2.59 -7.03
N CYS A 145 -9.84 -1.39 -7.62
CA CYS A 145 -9.80 -1.17 -9.08
C CYS A 145 -8.37 -1.23 -9.64
N ALA A 146 -7.38 -1.66 -8.85
CA ALA A 146 -6.01 -1.77 -9.32
C ALA A 146 -5.91 -2.96 -10.28
N LEU A 147 -6.11 -2.68 -11.58
CA LEU A 147 -5.51 -3.32 -12.76
C LEU A 147 -6.18 -2.84 -14.06
N GLU A 148 -6.49 -1.54 -14.24
CA GLU A 148 -6.80 -0.93 -15.56
C GLU A 148 -6.95 0.61 -15.45
N PRO A 149 -6.94 1.40 -16.55
CA PRO A 149 -6.78 2.84 -16.49
C PRO A 149 -7.87 3.54 -15.67
N ALA A 150 -7.50 4.69 -15.11
CA ALA A 150 -8.20 5.51 -14.10
C ALA A 150 -9.69 5.85 -14.36
N ASP A 151 -10.28 5.39 -15.46
CA ASP A 151 -11.62 5.71 -15.90
C ASP A 151 -12.68 4.64 -15.57
N ILE A 152 -12.30 3.40 -15.21
CA ILE A 152 -13.29 2.33 -14.94
C ILE A 152 -13.90 2.42 -13.53
N CYS A 153 -13.16 2.94 -12.56
CA CYS A 153 -13.69 3.16 -11.20
C CYS A 153 -14.67 4.36 -11.12
N ARG A 154 -14.85 5.12 -12.22
CA ARG A 154 -15.79 6.24 -12.33
C ARG A 154 -17.20 5.86 -12.79
N MET A 155 -17.52 4.58 -12.96
CA MET A 155 -18.91 4.18 -13.24
C MET A 155 -19.77 4.23 -11.97
N ARG A 156 -20.19 5.45 -11.64
CA ARG A 156 -21.52 5.71 -11.08
C ARG A 156 -22.42 6.24 -12.19
#